data_AF-A0A7H4NUN5-F1
#
_entry.id   AF-A0A7H4NUN5-F1
#
_cell.length_a   1.000
_cell.length_b   1.000
_cell.length_c   1.000
_cell.angle_alpha   90.00
_cell.angle_beta   90.00
_cell.angle_gamma   90.00
#
_symmetry.space_group_name_H-M   'P 1'
#
loop_
_entity.id
_entity.type
_entity.pdbx_description
1 polymer ?
#
loop_
_entity_poly.entity_id
_entity_poly.type
_entity_poly.pdbx_seq_one_letter_code
_entity_poly.pdbx_strand_id
1 'polypeptide(L)'
;MPEAGRRAGKNRRRVIELVAAAQCEDGYLNTYFTVKAPEERWTNLAECHELYCAGHMIEAGVAFFQATGKRRLLEVICRLADHIDSVFGPGENQLHGYPGHPEIELALMRLYDVTQEPRYIALVKYFVEARGTQPHFYDIEYEKRGKNLLLEHLRSGVDGDG
;
A
#
# COMPACT_ATOMS: atom_id res chain seq x y z
N MET A 1 -35.68 13.58 -2.79
CA MET A 1 -34.33 13.10 -2.39
C MET A 1 -33.85 11.72 -2.93
N PRO A 2 -34.51 10.97 -3.84
CA PRO A 2 -33.99 9.68 -4.30
C PRO A 2 -32.93 9.76 -5.43
N GLU A 3 -32.80 10.90 -6.12
CA GLU A 3 -31.87 11.05 -7.24
C GLU A 3 -30.40 11.22 -6.81
N ALA A 4 -30.15 11.92 -5.71
CA ALA A 4 -28.80 12.11 -5.17
C ALA A 4 -28.16 10.76 -4.75
N GLY A 5 -28.92 9.89 -4.08
CA GLY A 5 -28.47 8.54 -3.71
C GLY A 5 -28.19 7.63 -4.92
N ARG A 6 -29.02 7.73 -5.97
CA ARG A 6 -28.81 7.01 -7.24
C ARG A 6 -27.56 7.49 -7.99
N ARG A 7 -27.31 8.80 -8.02
CA ARG A 7 -26.12 9.40 -8.66
C ARG A 7 -24.83 9.03 -7.91
N ALA A 8 -24.83 9.11 -6.58
CA ALA A 8 -23.72 8.67 -5.75
C ALA A 8 -23.40 7.17 -5.95
N GLY A 9 -24.44 6.31 -6.02
CA GLY A 9 -24.28 4.88 -6.30
C GLY A 9 -23.74 4.56 -7.71
N LYS A 10 -24.08 5.38 -8.73
CA LYS A 10 -23.54 5.25 -10.09
C LYS A 10 -22.07 5.68 -10.16
N ASN A 11 -21.72 6.78 -9.47
CA ASN A 11 -20.35 7.27 -9.41
C ASN A 11 -19.41 6.28 -8.70
N ARG A 12 -19.81 5.70 -7.56
CA ARG A 12 -19.00 4.70 -6.84
C ARG A 12 -18.64 3.49 -7.70
N ARG A 13 -19.61 2.92 -8.42
CA ARG A 13 -19.36 1.78 -9.32
C ARG A 13 -18.33 2.13 -10.40
N ARG A 14 -18.48 3.30 -11.03
CA ARG A 14 -17.54 3.75 -12.07
C ARG A 14 -16.12 3.90 -11.53
N VAL A 15 -15.95 4.45 -10.33
CA VAL A 15 -14.64 4.57 -9.69
C VAL A 15 -14.06 3.19 -9.38
N ILE A 16 -14.86 2.27 -8.85
CA ILE A 16 -14.40 0.89 -8.56
C ILE A 16 -13.92 0.20 -9.82
N GLU A 17 -14.65 0.29 -10.93
CA GLU A 17 -14.18 -0.31 -12.19
C GLU A 17 -12.91 0.37 -12.73
N LEU A 18 -12.77 1.68 -12.55
CA LEU A 18 -11.53 2.38 -12.91
C LEU A 18 -10.34 1.89 -12.08
N VAL A 19 -10.53 1.73 -10.77
CA VAL A 19 -9.50 1.20 -9.87
C VAL A 19 -9.14 -0.24 -10.26
N ALA A 20 -10.15 -1.08 -10.51
CA ALA A 20 -9.95 -2.47 -10.94
C ALA A 20 -9.20 -2.56 -12.28
N ALA A 21 -9.49 -1.66 -13.22
CA ALA A 21 -8.80 -1.59 -14.50
C ALA A 21 -7.37 -1.04 -14.40
N ALA A 22 -7.07 -0.25 -13.37
CA ALA A 22 -5.73 0.26 -13.10
C ALA A 22 -4.84 -0.73 -12.32
N GLN A 23 -5.42 -1.77 -11.72
CA GLN A 23 -4.68 -2.81 -11.01
C GLN A 23 -3.88 -3.66 -12.00
N CYS A 24 -2.60 -3.87 -11.70
CA CYS A 24 -1.72 -4.72 -12.50
C CYS A 24 -2.14 -6.20 -12.43
N GLU A 25 -1.59 -7.02 -13.34
CA GLU A 25 -1.91 -8.46 -13.40
C GLU A 25 -1.47 -9.21 -12.13
N ASP A 26 -0.32 -8.83 -11.57
CA ASP A 26 0.21 -9.35 -10.30
C ASP A 26 -0.60 -8.93 -9.06
N GLY A 27 -1.49 -7.95 -9.20
CA GLY A 27 -2.30 -7.40 -8.10
C GLY A 27 -1.80 -6.05 -7.58
N TYR A 28 -0.65 -5.57 -8.04
CA TYR A 28 -0.10 -4.28 -7.66
C TYR A 28 -1.02 -3.11 -8.03
N LEU A 29 -1.13 -2.12 -7.15
CA LEU A 29 -1.96 -0.94 -7.35
C LEU A 29 -1.34 0.31 -6.71
N ASN A 30 -0.64 1.10 -7.53
CA ASN A 30 -0.21 2.45 -7.21
C ASN A 30 -0.01 3.23 -8.52
N THR A 31 -0.60 4.41 -8.66
CA THR A 31 -0.54 5.14 -9.94
C THR A 31 0.85 5.66 -10.27
N TYR A 32 1.63 6.10 -9.28
CA TYR A 32 2.97 6.66 -9.49
C TYR A 32 3.92 5.62 -10.06
N PHE A 33 4.00 4.46 -9.42
CA PHE A 33 4.85 3.34 -9.83
C PHE A 33 4.19 2.42 -10.86
N THR A 34 3.04 2.80 -11.42
CA THR A 34 2.51 2.18 -12.65
C THR A 34 2.83 3.05 -13.86
N VAL A 35 2.79 4.38 -13.72
CA VAL A 35 2.89 5.30 -14.86
C VAL A 35 4.26 5.98 -14.98
N LYS A 36 4.82 6.45 -13.87
CA LYS A 36 6.03 7.30 -13.87
C LYS A 36 7.31 6.52 -13.62
N ALA A 37 7.28 5.56 -12.70
CA ALA A 37 8.47 4.81 -12.29
C ALA A 37 8.17 3.31 -12.08
N PRO A 38 7.81 2.56 -13.13
CA PRO A 38 7.40 1.16 -13.00
C PRO A 38 8.45 0.22 -12.41
N GLU A 39 9.73 0.51 -12.65
CA GLU A 39 10.85 -0.29 -12.17
C GLU A 39 11.24 0.02 -10.71
N GLU A 40 10.61 1.02 -10.09
CA GLU A 40 10.98 1.50 -8.74
C GLU A 40 10.02 1.03 -7.64
N ARG A 41 9.11 0.09 -7.95
CA ARG A 41 8.17 -0.49 -6.97
C ARG A 41 8.93 -1.04 -5.77
N TRP A 42 8.48 -0.69 -4.56
CA TRP A 42 9.02 -1.18 -3.29
C TRP A 42 10.49 -0.84 -3.03
N THR A 43 11.06 0.12 -3.75
CA THR A 43 12.46 0.52 -3.55
C THR A 43 12.63 1.65 -2.54
N ASN A 44 11.55 2.34 -2.16
CA ASN A 44 11.53 3.44 -1.18
C ASN A 44 10.32 3.31 -0.24
N LEU A 45 10.33 2.30 0.61
CA LEU A 45 9.29 2.06 1.61
C LEU A 45 9.29 3.11 2.72
N ALA A 46 10.44 3.73 2.98
CA ALA A 46 10.57 4.78 3.98
C ALA A 46 9.72 6.03 3.64
N GLU A 47 9.67 6.44 2.36
CA GLU A 47 9.14 7.76 1.99
C GLU A 47 8.03 7.73 0.92
N CYS A 48 7.92 6.69 0.08
CA CYS A 48 7.01 6.72 -1.07
C CYS A 48 5.59 6.18 -0.81
N HIS A 49 5.28 5.81 0.43
CA HIS A 49 3.91 5.55 0.90
C HIS A 49 3.13 4.46 0.12
N GLU A 50 3.79 3.54 -0.57
CA GLU A 50 3.11 2.48 -1.33
C GLU A 50 2.22 1.61 -0.42
N LEU A 51 2.77 1.11 0.69
CA LEU A 51 2.03 0.31 1.67
C LEU A 51 0.98 1.14 2.42
N TYR A 52 1.21 2.43 2.63
CA TYR A 52 0.23 3.35 3.24
C TYR A 52 -0.99 3.54 2.33
N CYS A 53 -0.77 3.83 1.03
CA CYS A 53 -1.84 3.93 0.05
C CYS A 53 -2.61 2.61 -0.10
N ALA A 54 -1.90 1.47 -0.03
CA ALA A 54 -2.53 0.15 -0.05
C ALA A 54 -3.44 -0.05 1.17
N GLY A 55 -2.99 0.33 2.37
CA GLY A 55 -3.80 0.24 3.60
C GLY A 55 -5.11 1.04 3.50
N HIS A 56 -5.05 2.31 3.08
CA HIS A 56 -6.25 3.14 2.87
C HIS A 56 -7.22 2.54 1.83
N MET A 57 -6.68 1.96 0.74
CA MET A 57 -7.51 1.29 -0.27
C MET A 57 -8.18 0.04 0.30
N ILE A 58 -7.47 -0.75 1.10
CA ILE A 58 -8.00 -1.93 1.79
C ILE A 58 -9.13 -1.52 2.73
N GLU A 59 -8.93 -0.51 3.59
CA GLU A 59 -9.97 -0.02 4.49
C GLU A 59 -11.24 0.43 3.74
N ALA A 60 -11.05 1.19 2.65
CA ALA A 60 -12.15 1.65 1.81
C ALA A 60 -12.93 0.47 1.19
N GLY A 61 -12.24 -0.57 0.73
CA GLY A 61 -12.88 -1.76 0.17
C GLY A 61 -13.61 -2.61 1.21
N VAL A 62 -13.03 -2.79 2.40
CA VAL A 62 -13.68 -3.47 3.53
C VAL A 62 -14.96 -2.72 3.94
N ALA A 63 -14.86 -1.41 4.16
CA ALA A 63 -16.02 -0.58 4.54
C ALA A 63 -17.11 -0.61 3.46
N PHE A 64 -16.73 -0.56 2.18
CA PHE A 64 -17.68 -0.64 1.08
C PHE A 64 -18.39 -2.00 1.01
N PHE A 65 -17.66 -3.09 1.24
CA PHE A 65 -18.25 -4.43 1.30
C PHE A 65 -19.22 -4.55 2.47
N GLN A 66 -18.83 -4.15 3.68
CA GLN A 66 -19.70 -4.20 4.86
C GLN A 66 -20.97 -3.35 4.69
N ALA A 67 -20.86 -2.17 4.07
CA ALA A 67 -21.99 -1.27 3.88
C ALA A 67 -22.95 -1.68 2.75
N THR A 68 -22.48 -2.45 1.76
CA THR A 68 -23.26 -2.70 0.52
C THR A 68 -23.41 -4.16 0.11
N GLY A 69 -22.65 -5.07 0.71
CA GLY A 69 -22.53 -6.47 0.33
C GLY A 69 -21.83 -6.72 -1.01
N LYS A 70 -21.38 -5.66 -1.73
CA LYS A 70 -20.79 -5.81 -3.06
C LYS A 70 -19.31 -6.16 -2.98
N ARG A 71 -18.93 -7.21 -3.72
CA ARG A 71 -17.60 -7.83 -3.62
C ARG A 71 -16.55 -7.30 -4.57
N ARG A 72 -16.93 -6.54 -5.61
CA ARG A 72 -15.99 -6.11 -6.65
C ARG A 72 -14.76 -5.37 -6.11
N LEU A 73 -14.96 -4.42 -5.19
CA LEU A 73 -13.83 -3.71 -4.58
C LEU A 73 -13.08 -4.59 -3.57
N LEU A 74 -13.77 -5.50 -2.87
CA LEU A 74 -13.16 -6.49 -1.98
C LEU A 74 -12.19 -7.40 -2.76
N GLU A 75 -12.57 -7.86 -3.95
CA GLU A 75 -11.72 -8.70 -4.81
C GLU A 75 -10.44 -7.97 -5.25
N VAL A 76 -10.55 -6.67 -5.59
CA VAL A 76 -9.40 -5.84 -5.95
C VAL A 76 -8.43 -5.72 -4.77
N ILE A 77 -8.93 -5.43 -3.57
CA ILE A 77 -8.07 -5.26 -2.39
C ILE A 77 -7.48 -6.59 -1.90
N CYS A 78 -8.18 -7.72 -2.10
CA CYS A 78 -7.62 -9.04 -1.84
C CYS A 78 -6.42 -9.32 -2.76
N ARG A 79 -6.55 -9.07 -4.07
CA ARG A 79 -5.43 -9.20 -5.01
C ARG A 79 -4.25 -8.30 -4.65
N LEU A 80 -4.53 -7.09 -4.16
CA LEU A 80 -3.48 -6.19 -3.67
C LEU A 80 -2.80 -6.74 -2.42
N ALA A 81 -3.56 -7.25 -1.45
CA ALA A 81 -3.02 -7.86 -0.24
C ALA A 81 -2.22 -9.15 -0.56
N ASP A 82 -2.70 -9.98 -1.50
CA ASP A 82 -2.00 -11.18 -1.96
C ASP A 82 -0.68 -10.85 -2.65
N HIS A 83 -0.65 -9.78 -3.46
CA HIS A 83 0.59 -9.26 -4.04
C HIS A 83 1.58 -8.83 -2.96
N ILE A 84 1.12 -8.07 -1.96
CA ILE A 84 1.97 -7.60 -0.85
C ILE A 84 2.50 -8.80 -0.04
N ASP A 85 1.65 -9.78 0.28
CA ASP A 85 2.04 -11.04 0.94
C ASP A 85 3.09 -11.82 0.14
N SER A 86 3.03 -11.79 -1.20
CA SER A 86 4.06 -12.43 -2.03
C SER A 86 5.40 -11.69 -2.00
N VAL A 87 5.39 -10.38 -1.83
CA VAL A 87 6.59 -9.52 -1.86
C VAL A 87 7.24 -9.41 -0.48
N PHE A 88 6.47 -9.32 0.59
CA PHE A 88 6.94 -9.03 1.94
C PHE A 88 6.76 -10.23 2.88
N GLY A 89 7.78 -10.51 3.68
CA GLY A 89 7.72 -11.56 4.67
C GLY A 89 9.10 -12.09 5.07
N PRO A 90 9.14 -13.16 5.88
CA PRO A 90 10.37 -13.72 6.40
C PRO A 90 11.11 -14.62 5.41
N GLY A 91 10.53 -14.92 4.24
CA GLY A 91 11.13 -15.81 3.25
C GLY A 91 12.42 -15.27 2.64
N GLU A 92 13.30 -16.16 2.17
CA GLU A 92 14.60 -15.78 1.58
C GLU A 92 14.46 -14.91 0.32
N ASN A 93 13.39 -15.13 -0.46
CA ASN A 93 13.11 -14.39 -1.70
C ASN A 93 12.18 -13.19 -1.49
N GLN A 94 11.86 -12.84 -0.23
CA GLN A 94 10.96 -11.74 0.10
C GLN A 94 11.75 -10.51 0.56
N LEU A 95 11.15 -9.34 0.40
CA LEU A 95 11.67 -8.11 0.97
C LEU A 95 11.45 -8.11 2.48
N HIS A 96 12.54 -7.96 3.23
CA HIS A 96 12.50 -7.87 4.69
C HIS A 96 12.18 -6.43 5.16
N GLY A 97 11.29 -5.76 4.43
CA GLY A 97 10.93 -4.36 4.62
C GLY A 97 9.60 -4.16 5.32
N TYR A 98 9.42 -2.97 5.88
CA TYR A 98 8.20 -2.55 6.57
C TYR A 98 7.88 -1.09 6.23
N PRO A 99 6.62 -0.62 6.39
CA PRO A 99 6.23 0.69 5.91
C PRO A 99 6.82 1.83 6.75
N GLY A 100 7.32 2.88 6.07
CA GLY A 100 7.72 4.15 6.69
C GLY A 100 6.62 4.74 7.59
N HIS A 101 5.40 4.81 7.06
CA HIS A 101 4.20 5.26 7.76
C HIS A 101 3.29 4.07 8.10
N PRO A 102 3.07 3.74 9.39
CA PRO A 102 2.11 2.69 9.79
C PRO A 102 0.70 2.99 9.29
N GLU A 103 0.00 1.97 8.80
CA GLU A 103 -1.39 2.04 8.30
C GLU A 103 -1.86 0.64 7.87
N ILE A 104 -1.05 -0.03 7.06
CA ILE A 104 -1.39 -1.32 6.44
C ILE A 104 -1.64 -2.41 7.47
N GLU A 105 -0.99 -2.33 8.64
CA GLU A 105 -1.14 -3.30 9.72
C GLU A 105 -2.60 -3.34 10.22
N LEU A 106 -3.23 -2.19 10.43
CA LEU A 106 -4.64 -2.10 10.83
C LEU A 106 -5.56 -2.53 9.69
N ALA A 107 -5.28 -2.07 8.47
CA ALA A 107 -6.10 -2.38 7.30
C ALA A 107 -6.17 -3.89 7.02
N LEU A 108 -5.04 -4.60 7.14
CA LEU A 108 -4.96 -6.05 6.98
C LEU A 108 -5.71 -6.81 8.08
N MET A 109 -5.71 -6.33 9.32
CA MET A 109 -6.57 -6.91 10.39
C MET A 109 -8.06 -6.80 10.01
N ARG A 110 -8.49 -5.63 9.52
CA ARG A 110 -9.88 -5.43 9.07
C ARG A 110 -10.23 -6.30 7.86
N LEU A 111 -9.27 -6.51 6.96
CA LEU A 111 -9.44 -7.39 5.81
C LEU A 111 -9.58 -8.85 6.24
N TYR A 112 -8.78 -9.29 7.22
CA TYR A 112 -8.91 -10.61 7.84
C TYR A 112 -10.32 -10.82 8.42
N ASP A 113 -10.88 -9.84 9.13
CA ASP A 113 -12.22 -9.98 9.72
C ASP A 113 -13.30 -10.34 8.69
N VAL A 114 -13.21 -9.80 7.47
CA VAL A 114 -14.22 -10.03 6.42
C VAL A 114 -13.89 -11.18 5.45
N THR A 115 -12.64 -11.65 5.42
CA THR A 115 -12.18 -12.71 4.50
C THR A 115 -11.84 -14.01 5.19
N GLN A 116 -11.45 -13.95 6.46
CA GLN A 116 -10.90 -15.04 7.27
C GLN A 116 -9.66 -15.69 6.62
N GLU A 117 -8.90 -14.95 5.81
CA GLU A 117 -7.66 -15.40 5.16
C GLU A 117 -6.47 -15.26 6.13
N PRO A 118 -5.95 -16.37 6.70
CA PRO A 118 -4.90 -16.33 7.73
C PRO A 118 -3.57 -15.71 7.25
N ARG A 119 -3.29 -15.66 5.94
CA ARG A 119 -2.09 -15.00 5.42
C ARG A 119 -2.07 -13.50 5.77
N TYR A 120 -3.23 -12.84 5.79
CA TYR A 120 -3.30 -11.41 6.10
C TYR A 120 -2.92 -11.12 7.56
N ILE A 121 -3.30 -11.97 8.53
CA ILE A 121 -2.89 -11.79 9.93
C ILE A 121 -1.42 -12.16 10.15
N ALA A 122 -0.90 -13.15 9.41
CA ALA A 122 0.52 -13.48 9.43
C ALA A 122 1.37 -12.30 8.92
N LEU A 123 0.93 -11.64 7.85
CA LEU A 123 1.58 -10.46 7.29
C LEU A 123 1.56 -9.26 8.26
N VAL A 124 0.46 -9.05 8.97
CA VAL A 124 0.39 -8.04 10.05
C VAL A 124 1.44 -8.30 11.12
N LYS A 125 1.50 -9.55 11.61
CA LYS A 125 2.48 -9.95 12.62
C LYS A 125 3.90 -9.68 12.14
N TYR A 126 4.19 -10.04 10.89
CA TYR A 126 5.47 -9.78 10.25
C TYR A 126 5.83 -8.29 10.27
N PHE A 127 4.97 -7.39 9.80
CA PHE A 127 5.28 -5.96 9.76
C PHE A 127 5.51 -5.36 11.15
N VAL A 128 4.75 -5.81 12.15
CA VAL A 128 4.91 -5.36 13.55
C VAL A 128 6.23 -5.84 14.14
N GLU A 129 6.57 -7.12 13.94
CA GLU A 129 7.79 -7.72 14.50
C GLU A 129 9.06 -7.28 13.77
N ALA A 130 8.99 -7.01 12.46
CA ALA A 130 10.13 -6.55 11.68
C ALA A 130 10.54 -5.10 12.02
N ARG A 131 9.57 -4.26 12.41
CA ARG A 131 9.82 -2.83 12.67
C ARG A 131 10.79 -2.63 13.84
N GLY A 132 11.85 -1.87 13.59
CA GLY A 132 12.85 -1.55 14.61
C GLY A 132 13.88 -2.65 14.89
N THR A 133 13.84 -3.76 14.14
CA THR A 133 14.88 -4.81 14.21
C THR A 133 16.20 -4.33 13.59
N GLN A 134 17.28 -5.05 13.92
CA GLN A 134 18.61 -4.86 13.35
C GLN A 134 18.93 -5.99 12.37
N PRO A 135 19.63 -5.71 11.26
CA PRO A 135 20.01 -4.37 10.79
C PRO A 135 18.79 -3.53 10.37
N HIS A 136 18.84 -2.21 10.59
CA HIS A 136 17.75 -1.32 10.24
C HIS A 136 17.49 -1.30 8.73
N PHE A 137 16.30 -1.75 8.33
CA PHE A 137 15.92 -1.87 6.92
C PHE A 137 16.05 -0.54 6.15
N TYR A 138 15.71 0.60 6.75
CA TYR A 138 15.81 1.90 6.07
C TYR A 138 17.25 2.32 5.77
N ASP A 139 18.21 1.92 6.60
CA ASP A 139 19.62 2.20 6.33
C ASP A 139 20.09 1.38 5.12
N ILE A 140 19.69 0.10 5.05
CA ILE A 140 19.98 -0.79 3.91
C ILE A 140 19.32 -0.25 2.63
N GLU A 141 18.06 0.18 2.71
CA GLU A 141 17.33 0.77 1.59
C GLU A 141 18.02 2.06 1.10
N TYR A 142 18.41 2.94 2.03
CA TYR A 142 19.07 4.20 1.75
C TYR A 142 20.43 4.00 1.07
N GLU A 143 21.22 3.02 1.52
CA GLU A 143 22.48 2.64 0.90
C GLU A 143 22.27 2.10 -0.53
N LYS A 144 21.28 1.21 -0.72
CA LYS A 144 20.94 0.64 -2.04
C LYS A 144 20.52 1.71 -3.06
N ARG A 145 19.88 2.77 -2.61
CA ARG A 145 19.45 3.91 -3.45
C ARG A 145 20.58 4.89 -3.78
N GLY A 146 21.80 4.64 -3.32
CA GLY A 146 22.94 5.51 -3.59
C GLY A 146 22.87 6.86 -2.87
N LYS A 147 22.18 6.94 -1.72
CA LYS A 147 22.07 8.15 -0.88
C LYS A 147 21.40 9.36 -1.53
N ASN A 148 20.60 9.17 -2.58
CA ASN A 148 19.82 10.25 -3.17
C ASN A 148 18.48 10.41 -2.44
N LEU A 149 18.39 11.44 -1.59
CA LEU A 149 17.12 11.95 -1.10
C LEU A 149 16.35 12.57 -2.27
N LEU A 150 15.03 12.44 -2.26
CA LEU A 150 14.14 13.26 -3.11
C LEU A 150 14.17 14.76 -2.72
N LEU A 151 15.08 15.17 -1.82
CA LEU A 151 15.12 16.46 -1.12
C LEU A 151 16.52 17.11 -1.04
N GLU A 152 17.46 16.82 -1.94
CA GLU A 152 18.66 17.67 -2.04
C GLU A 152 18.33 19.12 -2.48
N HIS A 153 17.21 19.33 -3.16
CA HIS A 153 16.75 20.65 -3.60
C HIS A 153 16.11 21.51 -2.49
N LEU A 154 15.81 20.94 -1.31
CA LEU A 154 15.21 21.67 -0.19
C LEU A 154 16.18 21.96 0.96
N ARG A 155 17.40 21.39 0.92
CA ARG A 155 18.49 21.71 1.87
C ARG A 155 19.49 22.73 1.34
N SER A 156 19.52 22.99 0.03
CA SER A 156 20.47 23.92 -0.61
C SER A 156 20.03 25.40 -0.58
N GLY A 157 18.97 25.75 0.17
CA GLY A 157 18.39 27.09 0.21
C GLY A 157 18.63 27.91 1.48
N VAL A 158 19.44 27.47 2.44
CA VAL A 158 19.56 28.17 3.75
C VAL A 158 20.97 28.60 4.14
N ASP A 159 22.05 28.17 3.48
CA ASP A 159 23.40 28.62 3.85
C ASP A 159 24.03 29.46 2.73
N GLY A 160 23.68 30.75 2.74
CA GLY A 160 24.18 31.74 1.80
C GLY A 160 23.78 33.18 2.12
N ASP A 161 23.92 33.62 3.37
CA ASP A 161 24.20 35.03 3.72
C ASP A 161 24.63 35.13 5.19
N GLY A 162 25.80 35.74 5.45
CA GLY A 162 26.37 35.94 6.80
C GLY A 162 27.89 35.92 6.85
#